data_AF-A0A256XEE7-F1
#
_entry.id   AF-A0A256XEE7-F1
#
_cell.length_a   1.000
_cell.length_b   1.000
_cell.length_c   1.000
_cell.angle_alpha   90.00
_cell.angle_beta   90.00
_cell.angle_gamma   90.00
#
_symmetry.space_group_name_H-M   'P 1'
#
loop_
_entity.id
_entity.type
_entity.pdbx_description
1 polymer ?
#
loop_
_entity_poly.entity_id
_entity_poly.type
_entity_poly.pdbx_seq_one_letter_code
_entity_poly.pdbx_strand_id
1 'polypeptide(L)'
;TSENEDEILDIFKFARSMGIPRCRTWDMTSSNGFSAEDLKLLPRDYMSSLQMLADYAHSSGAKNIEAGEPLFKQHIKTPLNISGGFCVAEAGLMTYISTLGDIYFCCNVRDPLYNIFDLIKKGKPLNMVHREKIGEFLREHNTIPAGCINCEHLMRCKTGCITRRHFVGYERDYWCKIPYLQTIKEKEGVISNPN
;
A
#
# COMPACT_ATOMS: atom_id res chain seq x y z
N THR A 1 13.10 -8.30 0.90
CA THR A 1 13.26 -8.55 -0.55
C THR A 1 13.67 -10.01 -0.73
N SER A 2 13.74 -10.56 -1.94
CA SER A 2 14.27 -11.92 -2.12
C SER A 2 15.72 -12.08 -1.66
N GLU A 3 16.45 -10.98 -1.47
CA GLU A 3 17.84 -10.95 -1.01
C GLU A 3 17.98 -10.79 0.51
N ASN A 4 17.01 -10.17 1.18
CA ASN A 4 17.12 -9.77 2.59
C ASN A 4 15.83 -9.90 3.42
N GLU A 5 14.83 -10.66 2.96
CA GLU A 5 13.57 -10.83 3.70
C GLU A 5 13.76 -11.36 5.11
N ASP A 6 14.75 -12.24 5.32
CA ASP A 6 15.11 -12.77 6.63
C ASP A 6 15.68 -11.67 7.55
N GLU A 7 16.40 -10.69 6.98
CA GLU A 7 16.99 -9.58 7.72
C GLU A 7 15.95 -8.53 8.16
N ILE A 8 14.78 -8.47 7.50
CA ILE A 8 13.71 -7.52 7.86
C ILE A 8 13.28 -7.73 9.31
N LEU A 9 13.14 -8.99 9.74
CA LEU A 9 12.80 -9.30 11.13
C LEU A 9 13.92 -8.87 12.08
N ASP A 10 15.18 -9.07 11.71
CA ASP A 10 16.32 -8.69 12.54
C ASP A 10 16.45 -7.16 12.69
N ILE A 11 16.13 -6.40 11.64
CA ILE A 11 16.00 -4.94 11.72
C ILE A 11 14.91 -4.54 12.72
N PHE A 12 13.77 -5.24 12.73
CA PHE A 12 12.69 -4.97 13.68
C PHE A 12 13.09 -5.34 15.11
N LYS A 13 13.81 -6.45 15.31
CA LYS A 13 14.40 -6.83 16.60
C LYS A 13 15.37 -5.77 17.10
N PHE A 14 16.28 -5.32 16.25
CA PHE A 14 17.24 -4.28 16.58
C PHE A 14 16.57 -2.93 16.90
N ALA A 15 15.59 -2.51 16.11
CA ALA A 15 14.84 -1.29 16.40
C ALA A 15 14.15 -1.37 17.77
N ARG A 16 13.55 -2.52 18.10
CA ARG A 16 12.92 -2.74 19.42
C ARG A 16 13.94 -2.77 20.55
N SER A 17 15.12 -3.34 20.37
CA SER A 17 16.16 -3.34 21.41
C SER A 17 16.67 -1.93 21.71
N MET A 18 16.59 -1.01 20.74
CA MET A 18 16.84 0.43 20.95
C MET A 18 15.65 1.19 21.59
N GLY A 19 14.57 0.50 21.95
CA GLY A 19 13.38 1.11 22.53
C GLY A 19 12.48 1.82 21.51
N ILE A 20 12.64 1.58 20.21
CA ILE A 20 11.81 2.21 19.18
C ILE A 20 10.37 1.67 19.28
N PRO A 21 9.35 2.52 19.53
CA PRO A 21 8.00 2.06 19.80
C PRO A 21 7.23 1.62 18.54
N ARG A 22 7.59 2.18 17.38
CA ARG A 22 6.86 1.99 16.13
C ARG A 22 7.84 1.71 14.99
N CYS A 23 7.67 0.54 14.38
CA CYS A 23 8.42 0.14 13.19
C CYS A 23 7.42 0.00 12.02
N ARG A 24 7.86 0.33 10.80
CA ARG A 24 7.03 0.26 9.60
C ARG A 24 7.88 -0.20 8.44
N THR A 25 7.39 -1.20 7.72
CA THR A 25 7.84 -1.54 6.37
C THR A 25 6.90 -0.87 5.38
N TRP A 26 7.47 -0.29 4.33
CA TRP A 26 6.70 0.42 3.32
C TRP A 26 7.34 0.18 1.95
N ASP A 27 6.49 -0.04 0.95
CA ASP A 27 6.91 -0.12 -0.45
C ASP A 27 7.03 1.29 -1.03
N MET A 28 8.27 1.68 -1.37
CA MET A 28 8.61 3.03 -1.77
C MET A 28 8.61 3.25 -3.30
N THR A 29 8.01 2.35 -4.08
CA THR A 29 7.98 2.52 -5.55
C THR A 29 7.24 3.80 -5.93
N SER A 30 7.98 4.74 -6.51
CA SER A 30 7.44 6.04 -6.91
C SER A 30 6.55 5.93 -8.15
N SER A 31 5.61 6.85 -8.29
CA SER A 31 4.67 6.93 -9.41
C SER A 31 5.35 7.07 -10.77
N ASN A 32 6.55 7.66 -10.81
CA ASN A 32 7.27 7.99 -12.04
C ASN A 32 8.36 6.96 -12.38
N GLY A 33 8.42 5.86 -11.64
CA GLY A 33 9.39 4.79 -11.89
C GLY A 33 10.82 5.08 -11.46
N PHE A 34 11.05 6.14 -10.69
CA PHE A 34 12.25 6.17 -9.85
C PHE A 34 12.15 4.97 -8.92
N SER A 35 13.20 4.12 -8.92
CA SER A 35 13.27 2.78 -8.31
C SER A 35 12.57 1.63 -9.08
N ALA A 36 12.27 1.76 -10.38
CA ALA A 36 11.73 0.65 -11.17
C ALA A 36 12.65 -0.58 -11.19
N GLU A 37 13.97 -0.37 -11.14
CA GLU A 37 14.97 -1.44 -11.04
C GLU A 37 14.86 -2.24 -9.73
N ASP A 38 14.28 -1.66 -8.69
CA ASP A 38 14.09 -2.27 -7.38
C ASP A 38 12.84 -3.17 -7.33
N LEU A 39 12.04 -3.24 -8.39
CA LEU A 39 10.95 -4.22 -8.50
C LEU A 39 11.44 -5.67 -8.51
N LYS A 40 12.74 -5.90 -8.77
CA LYS A 40 13.35 -7.22 -8.61
C LYS A 40 13.49 -7.63 -7.13
N LEU A 41 13.38 -6.67 -6.22
CA LEU A 41 13.55 -6.83 -4.77
C LEU A 41 12.24 -7.20 -4.06
N LEU A 42 11.29 -7.81 -4.76
CA LEU A 42 10.07 -8.32 -4.12
C LEU A 42 10.40 -9.48 -3.18
N PRO A 43 9.71 -9.62 -2.04
CA PRO A 43 9.86 -10.80 -1.17
C PRO A 43 9.44 -12.07 -1.93
N ARG A 44 10.11 -13.19 -1.65
CA ARG A 44 9.80 -14.49 -2.28
C ARG A 44 8.42 -14.96 -1.85
N ASP A 45 8.15 -14.81 -0.54
CA ASP A 45 6.83 -15.04 0.05
C ASP A 45 6.45 -13.85 0.93
N TYR A 46 5.70 -12.92 0.33
CA TYR A 46 5.23 -11.72 1.01
C TYR A 46 4.32 -12.04 2.20
N MET A 47 3.47 -13.07 2.08
CA MET A 47 2.47 -13.37 3.10
C MET A 47 3.11 -14.01 4.32
N SER A 48 4.06 -14.91 4.11
CA SER A 48 4.88 -15.44 5.19
C SER A 48 5.71 -14.33 5.85
N SER A 49 6.23 -13.37 5.07
CA SER A 49 6.92 -12.19 5.62
C SER A 49 5.99 -11.33 6.50
N LEU A 50 4.78 -11.04 6.04
CA LEU A 50 3.78 -10.29 6.81
C LEU A 50 3.32 -11.04 8.07
N GLN A 51 3.15 -12.37 7.98
CA GLN A 51 2.78 -13.21 9.11
C GLN A 51 3.89 -13.22 10.16
N MET A 52 5.14 -13.42 9.74
CA MET A 52 6.33 -13.35 10.60
C MET A 52 6.42 -12.02 11.35
N LEU A 53 6.19 -10.90 10.65
CA LEU A 53 6.19 -9.58 11.28
C LEU A 53 5.03 -9.39 12.27
N ALA A 54 3.85 -9.96 11.97
CA ALA A 54 2.70 -9.92 12.87
C ALA A 54 2.94 -10.76 14.14
N ASP A 55 3.55 -11.94 14.01
CA ASP A 55 3.92 -12.82 15.13
C ASP A 55 4.97 -12.15 16.02
N TYR A 56 5.96 -11.50 15.40
CA TYR A 56 6.95 -10.71 16.13
C TYR A 56 6.33 -9.50 16.85
N ALA A 57 5.43 -8.76 16.20
CA ALA A 57 4.72 -7.66 16.84
C ALA A 57 3.95 -8.13 18.07
N HIS A 58 3.26 -9.28 17.98
CA HIS A 58 2.55 -9.85 19.12
C HIS A 58 3.49 -10.24 20.26
N SER A 59 4.54 -11.03 19.98
CA SER A 59 5.49 -11.50 20.99
C SER A 59 6.31 -10.37 21.63
N SER A 60 6.53 -9.26 20.92
CA SER A 60 7.22 -8.07 21.44
C SER A 60 6.32 -7.11 22.25
N GLY A 61 5.07 -7.51 22.51
CA GLY A 61 4.12 -6.77 23.35
C GLY A 61 3.42 -5.61 22.64
N ALA A 62 3.37 -5.60 21.30
CA ALA A 62 2.57 -4.61 20.59
C ALA A 62 1.08 -4.76 20.94
N LYS A 63 0.35 -3.64 20.93
CA LYS A 63 -1.10 -3.62 21.20
C LYS A 63 -1.95 -3.59 19.93
N ASN A 64 -1.35 -3.21 18.81
CA ASN A 64 -2.04 -2.98 17.55
C ASN A 64 -1.06 -3.08 16.37
N ILE A 65 -1.55 -3.53 15.23
CA ILE A 65 -0.87 -3.45 13.93
C ILE A 65 -1.62 -2.43 13.06
N GLU A 66 -0.88 -1.51 12.46
CA GLU A 66 -1.43 -0.64 11.42
C GLU A 66 -1.05 -1.21 10.05
N ALA A 67 -2.04 -1.72 9.33
CA ALA A 67 -1.83 -2.30 8.01
C ALA A 67 -2.32 -1.33 6.93
N GLY A 68 -1.42 -0.94 6.02
CA GLY A 68 -1.77 -0.25 4.77
C GLY A 68 -2.17 -1.20 3.65
N GLU A 69 -1.84 -2.49 3.78
CA GLU A 69 -2.13 -3.54 2.80
C GLU A 69 -3.62 -3.98 2.90
N PRO A 70 -4.44 -3.75 1.85
CA PRO A 70 -5.88 -4.03 1.88
C PRO A 70 -6.24 -5.49 2.19
N LEU A 71 -5.38 -6.44 1.85
CA LEU A 71 -5.64 -7.86 2.03
C LEU A 71 -5.06 -8.44 3.33
N PHE A 72 -4.31 -7.65 4.10
CA PHE A 72 -3.66 -8.07 5.35
C PHE A 72 -4.63 -8.77 6.31
N LYS A 73 -5.77 -8.15 6.61
CA LYS A 73 -6.77 -8.66 7.57
C LYS A 73 -7.37 -10.02 7.18
N GLN A 74 -7.31 -10.41 5.92
CA GLN A 74 -7.95 -11.63 5.42
C GLN A 74 -7.04 -12.83 5.55
N HIS A 75 -5.74 -12.60 5.44
CA HIS A 75 -4.76 -13.66 5.27
C HIS A 75 -3.78 -13.76 6.43
N ILE A 76 -3.59 -12.69 7.21
CA ILE A 76 -2.70 -12.68 8.37
C ILE A 76 -3.51 -12.95 9.63
N LYS A 77 -3.17 -14.05 10.30
CA LYS A 77 -3.80 -14.43 11.57
C LYS A 77 -2.99 -13.85 12.71
N THR A 78 -3.59 -12.97 13.49
CA THR A 78 -2.93 -12.36 14.65
C THR A 78 -3.96 -12.05 15.74
N PRO A 79 -3.61 -12.21 17.02
CA PRO A 79 -4.48 -11.81 18.13
C PRO A 79 -4.48 -10.28 18.35
N LEU A 80 -3.61 -9.54 17.66
CA LEU A 80 -3.55 -8.09 17.78
C LEU A 80 -4.71 -7.42 17.03
N ASN A 81 -5.18 -6.30 17.58
CA ASN A 81 -6.07 -5.41 16.84
C ASN A 81 -5.37 -4.89 15.58
N ILE A 82 -6.13 -4.78 14.49
CA ILE A 82 -5.60 -4.28 13.21
C ILE A 82 -6.34 -2.99 12.83
N SER A 83 -5.63 -1.88 12.81
CA SER A 83 -6.09 -0.58 12.32
C SER A 83 -5.66 -0.34 10.87
N GLY A 84 -6.34 0.57 10.17
CA GLY A 84 -6.08 0.87 8.76
C GLY A 84 -6.84 -0.04 7.80
N GLY A 85 -6.19 -0.41 6.69
CA GLY A 85 -6.78 -1.19 5.58
C GLY A 85 -7.46 -0.34 4.51
N PHE A 86 -7.18 0.97 4.48
CA PHE A 86 -7.69 1.86 3.44
C PHE A 86 -6.69 2.99 3.17
N CYS A 87 -6.77 3.58 1.98
CA CYS A 87 -5.95 4.71 1.59
C CYS A 87 -6.47 6.01 2.22
N VAL A 88 -5.72 6.56 3.19
CA VAL A 88 -6.04 7.85 3.84
C VAL A 88 -6.00 9.05 2.89
N ALA A 89 -5.20 8.97 1.82
CA ALA A 89 -5.17 9.99 0.76
C ALA A 89 -6.46 9.96 -0.08
N GLU A 90 -6.93 8.78 -0.48
CA GLU A 90 -8.21 8.62 -1.20
C GLU A 90 -9.39 9.13 -0.37
N ALA A 91 -9.35 8.93 0.96
CA ALA A 91 -10.36 9.44 1.88
C ALA A 91 -10.28 10.97 2.11
N GLY A 92 -9.26 11.66 1.58
CA GLY A 92 -9.02 13.09 1.82
C GLY A 92 -8.72 13.42 3.29
N LEU A 93 -8.18 12.45 4.04
CA LEU A 93 -7.80 12.60 5.45
C LEU A 93 -6.33 13.01 5.62
N MET A 94 -5.58 13.06 4.53
CA MET A 94 -4.16 13.41 4.51
C MET A 94 -3.85 14.18 3.23
N THR A 95 -2.96 15.16 3.34
CA THR A 95 -2.48 15.97 2.23
C THR A 95 -0.96 16.03 2.25
N TYR A 96 -0.36 16.19 1.07
CA TYR A 96 1.08 16.31 0.91
C TYR A 96 1.39 17.62 0.22
N ILE A 97 2.17 18.46 0.90
CA ILE A 97 2.46 19.84 0.47
C ILE A 97 3.98 19.96 0.29
N SER A 98 4.44 20.40 -0.88
CA SER A 98 5.85 20.77 -1.06
C SER A 98 6.15 22.12 -0.41
N THR A 99 7.44 22.42 -0.24
CA THR A 99 7.89 23.76 0.19
C THR A 99 7.54 24.86 -0.81
N LEU A 100 7.22 24.51 -2.06
CA LEU A 100 6.75 25.44 -3.10
C LEU A 100 5.22 25.60 -3.11
N GLY A 101 4.52 24.91 -2.21
CA GLY A 101 3.07 24.97 -2.09
C GLY A 101 2.31 24.03 -3.01
N ASP A 102 2.99 23.15 -3.75
CA ASP A 102 2.33 22.17 -4.59
C ASP A 102 1.70 21.08 -3.73
N ILE A 103 0.43 20.78 -4.01
CA ILE A 103 -0.34 19.74 -3.34
C ILE A 103 -0.35 18.50 -4.21
N TYR A 104 -0.01 17.35 -3.62
CA TYR A 104 -0.01 16.06 -4.31
C TYR A 104 -1.10 15.15 -3.74
N PHE A 105 -1.60 14.24 -4.57
CA PHE A 105 -2.52 13.20 -4.11
C PHE A 105 -1.87 12.30 -3.05
N CYS A 106 -0.64 11.85 -3.29
CA CYS A 106 0.14 11.01 -2.38
C CYS A 106 1.62 11.42 -2.43
N CYS A 107 2.40 11.18 -1.37
CA CYS A 107 3.86 11.41 -1.41
C CYS A 107 4.58 10.65 -2.52
N ASN A 108 3.97 9.56 -3.00
CA ASN A 108 4.50 8.76 -4.08
C ASN A 108 4.02 9.22 -5.47
N VAL A 109 2.98 10.06 -5.57
CA VAL A 109 2.49 10.65 -6.83
C VAL A 109 3.10 12.03 -6.99
N ARG A 110 3.95 12.22 -8.00
CA ARG A 110 4.72 13.46 -8.18
C ARG A 110 4.08 14.46 -9.13
N ASP A 111 2.89 14.17 -9.64
CA ASP A 111 2.09 15.12 -10.40
C ASP A 111 1.26 15.99 -9.43
N PRO A 112 1.46 17.31 -9.44
CA PRO A 112 0.75 18.20 -8.52
C PRO A 112 -0.72 18.33 -8.93
N LEU A 113 -1.62 18.24 -7.95
CA LEU A 113 -3.06 18.48 -8.13
C LEU A 113 -3.35 19.97 -8.31
N TYR A 114 -2.68 20.82 -7.54
CA TYR A 114 -2.81 22.28 -7.55
C TYR A 114 -1.74 22.92 -6.66
N ASN A 115 -1.52 24.23 -6.80
CA ASN A 115 -0.68 25.01 -5.88
C ASN A 115 -1.54 25.76 -4.84
N ILE A 116 -1.20 25.62 -3.55
CA ILE A 116 -1.97 26.21 -2.45
C ILE A 116 -1.87 27.74 -2.41
N PHE A 117 -0.75 28.32 -2.84
CA PHE A 117 -0.57 29.77 -2.83
C PHE A 117 -1.47 30.47 -3.86
N ASP A 118 -1.81 29.79 -4.96
CA ASP A 118 -2.79 30.31 -5.93
C ASP A 118 -4.21 30.37 -5.36
N LEU A 119 -4.55 29.46 -4.44
CA LEU A 119 -5.86 29.44 -3.78
C LEU A 119 -5.96 30.46 -2.66
N ILE A 120 -4.88 30.61 -1.87
CA ILE A 120 -4.81 31.61 -0.79
C ILE A 120 -4.99 33.01 -1.36
N LYS A 121 -4.31 33.35 -2.47
CA LYS A 121 -4.47 34.64 -3.16
C LYS A 121 -5.90 34.89 -3.65
N LYS A 122 -6.66 33.84 -3.95
CA LYS A 122 -8.04 33.90 -4.47
C LYS A 122 -9.11 33.77 -3.38
N GLY A 123 -8.73 33.62 -2.11
CA GLY A 123 -9.66 33.49 -0.99
C GLY A 123 -10.57 32.26 -1.04
N LYS A 124 -10.16 31.17 -1.71
CA LYS A 124 -11.00 29.97 -1.85
C LYS A 124 -10.98 29.09 -0.58
N PRO A 125 -12.10 28.41 -0.23
CA PRO A 125 -12.12 27.45 0.87
C PRO A 125 -11.23 26.23 0.57
N LEU A 126 -10.07 26.14 1.21
CA LEU A 126 -9.04 25.14 0.91
C LEU A 126 -9.54 23.70 1.06
N ASN A 127 -10.37 23.43 2.06
CA ASN A 127 -10.95 22.11 2.31
C ASN A 127 -11.87 21.63 1.17
N MET A 128 -12.68 22.54 0.61
CA MET A 128 -13.57 22.23 -0.50
C MET A 128 -12.78 21.96 -1.76
N VAL A 129 -11.82 22.84 -2.08
CA VAL A 129 -10.95 22.67 -3.25
C VAL A 129 -10.14 21.38 -3.15
N HIS A 130 -9.60 21.05 -1.97
CA HIS A 130 -8.85 19.82 -1.79
C HIS A 130 -9.69 18.57 -2.08
N ARG A 131 -10.91 18.50 -1.52
CA ARG A 131 -11.83 17.37 -1.75
C ARG A 131 -12.26 17.27 -3.21
N GLU A 132 -12.52 18.41 -3.86
CA GLU A 132 -12.85 18.48 -5.28
C GLU A 132 -11.71 17.92 -6.13
N LYS A 133 -10.47 18.36 -5.89
CA LYS A 133 -9.29 17.93 -6.63
C LYS A 133 -8.94 16.46 -6.41
N ILE A 134 -9.11 15.93 -5.20
CA ILE A 134 -9.02 14.49 -4.97
C ILE A 134 -10.10 13.75 -5.78
N GLY A 135 -11.34 14.25 -5.78
CA GLY A 135 -12.43 13.66 -6.53
C GLY A 135 -12.19 13.66 -8.05
N GLU A 136 -11.63 14.72 -8.60
CA GLU A 136 -11.18 14.80 -10.00
C GLU A 136 -10.13 13.73 -10.30
N PHE A 137 -9.06 13.67 -9.51
CA PHE A 137 -7.98 12.70 -9.67
C PHE A 137 -8.49 11.25 -9.62
N LEU A 138 -9.35 10.93 -8.65
CA LEU A 138 -9.90 9.58 -8.50
C LEU A 138 -10.82 9.19 -9.66
N ARG A 139 -11.60 10.12 -10.24
CA ARG A 139 -12.44 9.80 -11.41
C ARG A 139 -11.60 9.45 -12.63
N GLU A 140 -10.46 10.12 -12.80
CA GLU A 140 -9.56 9.89 -13.93
C GLU A 140 -8.76 8.58 -13.78
N HIS A 141 -8.36 8.25 -12.55
CA HIS A 141 -7.32 7.26 -12.32
C HIS A 141 -7.76 6.04 -11.51
N ASN A 142 -8.90 6.07 -10.84
CA ASN A 142 -9.42 4.95 -10.04
C ASN A 142 -10.42 4.09 -10.81
N THR A 143 -10.17 3.87 -12.10
CA THR A 143 -10.95 2.93 -12.92
C THR A 143 -10.66 1.49 -12.50
N ILE A 144 -11.60 0.57 -12.70
CA ILE A 144 -11.41 -0.85 -12.38
C ILE A 144 -10.67 -1.52 -13.54
N PRO A 145 -9.44 -2.04 -13.37
CA PRO A 145 -8.73 -2.76 -14.42
C PRO A 145 -9.48 -4.02 -14.84
N ALA A 146 -9.39 -4.42 -16.11
CA ALA A 146 -10.07 -5.61 -16.63
C ALA A 146 -9.76 -6.87 -15.81
N GLY A 147 -8.50 -7.05 -15.41
CA GLY A 147 -8.08 -8.18 -14.57
C GLY A 147 -8.59 -8.16 -13.13
N CYS A 148 -9.25 -7.09 -12.67
CA CYS A 148 -9.86 -6.98 -11.35
C CYS A 148 -11.38 -7.21 -11.37
N ILE A 149 -12.05 -7.10 -12.52
CA ILE A 149 -13.52 -7.15 -12.63
C ILE A 149 -14.09 -8.45 -12.04
N ASN A 150 -13.43 -9.57 -12.30
CA ASN A 150 -13.84 -10.90 -11.82
C ASN A 150 -13.01 -11.38 -10.63
N CYS A 151 -12.24 -10.49 -9.98
CA CYS A 151 -11.42 -10.87 -8.84
C CYS A 151 -12.31 -10.96 -7.59
N GLU A 152 -12.29 -12.11 -6.91
CA GLU A 152 -13.06 -12.34 -5.68
C GLU A 152 -12.69 -11.36 -4.54
N HIS A 153 -11.47 -10.81 -4.58
CA HIS A 153 -10.99 -9.86 -3.58
C HIS A 153 -11.32 -8.39 -3.91
N LEU A 154 -11.97 -8.10 -5.05
CA LEU A 154 -12.19 -6.73 -5.55
C LEU A 154 -12.80 -5.80 -4.49
N MET A 155 -13.85 -6.24 -3.79
CA MET A 155 -14.57 -5.40 -2.83
C MET A 155 -13.72 -4.97 -1.62
N ARG A 156 -12.68 -5.75 -1.31
CA ARG A 156 -11.79 -5.51 -0.17
C ARG A 156 -10.48 -4.84 -0.60
N CYS A 157 -9.88 -5.31 -1.68
CA CYS A 157 -8.66 -4.76 -2.26
C CYS A 157 -8.88 -3.39 -2.92
N LYS A 158 -10.08 -3.17 -3.46
CA LYS A 158 -10.45 -1.98 -4.26
C LYS A 158 -9.41 -1.65 -5.32
N THR A 159 -8.95 -2.67 -6.05
CA THR A 159 -7.91 -2.61 -7.10
C THR A 159 -6.46 -2.39 -6.62
N GLY A 160 -6.22 -2.23 -5.32
CA GLY A 160 -4.89 -2.04 -4.75
C GLY A 160 -4.52 -0.57 -4.58
N CYS A 161 -3.23 -0.27 -4.44
CA CYS A 161 -2.76 1.09 -4.24
C CYS A 161 -2.68 1.85 -5.57
N ILE A 162 -3.39 2.96 -5.67
CA ILE A 162 -3.40 3.80 -6.89
C ILE A 162 -2.00 4.28 -7.30
N THR A 163 -1.07 4.49 -6.37
CA THR A 163 0.30 4.91 -6.71
C THR A 163 1.10 3.77 -7.35
N ARG A 164 0.88 2.53 -6.88
CA ARG A 164 1.48 1.33 -7.45
C ARG A 164 0.90 1.03 -8.83
N ARG A 165 -0.40 1.27 -8.99
CA ARG A 165 -1.09 1.19 -10.29
C ARG A 165 -0.60 2.25 -11.28
N HIS A 166 -0.44 3.51 -10.86
CA HIS A 166 0.09 4.57 -11.74
C HIS A 166 1.42 4.19 -12.38
N PHE A 167 2.33 3.63 -11.57
CA PHE A 167 3.63 3.17 -12.04
C PHE A 167 3.54 2.14 -13.19
N VAL A 168 2.51 1.28 -13.19
CA VAL A 168 2.26 0.30 -14.27
C VAL A 168 1.17 0.74 -15.26
N GLY A 169 0.95 2.05 -15.41
CA GLY A 169 -0.01 2.60 -16.38
C GLY A 169 -1.47 2.39 -16.00
N TYR A 170 -1.78 2.41 -14.71
CA TYR A 170 -3.11 2.17 -14.12
C TYR A 170 -3.70 0.77 -14.35
N GLU A 171 -2.87 -0.18 -14.78
CA GLU A 171 -3.19 -1.60 -14.79
C GLU A 171 -3.37 -2.16 -13.37
N ARG A 172 -3.56 -3.49 -13.26
CA ARG A 172 -3.56 -4.18 -11.96
C ARG A 172 -2.32 -3.81 -11.17
N ASP A 173 -2.53 -3.56 -9.87
CA ASP A 173 -1.44 -3.35 -8.92
C ASP A 173 -0.37 -4.43 -9.11
N TYR A 174 0.90 -4.03 -9.27
CA TYR A 174 1.95 -4.97 -9.64
C TYR A 174 2.20 -6.02 -8.54
N TRP A 175 1.77 -5.76 -7.31
CA TRP A 175 1.74 -6.75 -6.24
C TRP A 175 0.79 -7.92 -6.52
N CYS A 176 -0.24 -7.74 -7.36
CA CYS A 176 -1.10 -8.84 -7.81
C CYS A 176 -0.38 -9.83 -8.73
N LYS A 177 0.79 -9.48 -9.29
CA LYS A 177 1.61 -10.37 -10.14
C LYS A 177 2.64 -11.18 -9.35
N ILE A 178 2.85 -10.86 -8.08
CA ILE A 178 3.67 -11.68 -7.18
C ILE A 178 2.99 -13.06 -7.05
N PRO A 179 3.74 -14.16 -6.85
CA PRO A 179 3.17 -15.50 -6.63
C PRO A 179 2.08 -15.59 -5.55
N TYR A 180 1.84 -14.51 -4.79
CA TYR A 180 0.66 -14.15 -3.99
C TYR A 180 -0.64 -14.94 -4.29
N LEU A 181 -1.03 -15.10 -5.56
CA LEU A 181 -2.28 -15.80 -5.94
C LEU A 181 -2.11 -17.27 -6.32
N GLN A 182 -0.90 -17.72 -6.66
CA GLN A 182 -0.63 -19.12 -6.99
C GLN A 182 -0.49 -19.96 -5.71
N THR A 183 0.21 -19.45 -4.70
CA THR A 183 0.45 -20.19 -3.44
C THR A 183 -0.82 -20.35 -2.59
N ILE A 184 -1.80 -19.44 -2.71
CA ILE A 184 -3.09 -19.56 -2.01
C ILE A 184 -3.96 -20.64 -2.67
N LYS A 185 -4.00 -20.71 -4.01
CA LYS A 185 -4.70 -21.79 -4.73
C LYS A 185 -4.13 -23.18 -4.44
N GLU A 186 -2.80 -23.26 -4.27
CA GLU A 186 -2.12 -24.51 -3.91
C GLU A 186 -2.34 -24.89 -2.44
N LYS A 187 -2.40 -23.91 -1.52
CA LYS A 187 -2.63 -24.16 -0.08
C LYS A 187 -4.10 -24.39 0.29
N GLU A 188 -5.06 -23.93 -0.53
CA GLU A 188 -6.51 -24.14 -0.32
C GLU A 188 -7.05 -25.43 -0.96
N GLY A 189 -6.19 -26.28 -1.53
CA GLY A 189 -6.54 -27.67 -1.83
C GLY A 189 -7.39 -27.91 -3.09
N VAL A 190 -7.19 -27.14 -4.16
CA VAL A 190 -7.64 -27.58 -5.49
C VAL A 190 -6.55 -28.43 -6.12
N ILE A 191 -6.42 -29.66 -5.62
CA ILE A 191 -5.87 -30.76 -6.40
C ILE A 191 -6.93 -31.10 -7.45
N SER A 192 -6.85 -30.49 -8.64
CA SER A 192 -7.29 -31.20 -9.84
C SER A 192 -6.07 -31.84 -10.43
N ASN A 193 -5.86 -33.11 -10.08
CA ASN A 193 -5.05 -34.03 -10.88
C ASN A 193 -5.52 -33.95 -12.34
N PRO A 194 -4.58 -33.95 -13.29
CA PRO A 194 -4.82 -34.71 -14.49
C PRO A 194 -3.69 -35.73 -14.65
N ASN A 195 -4.07 -36.99 -14.45
CA ASN A 195 -3.62 -38.02 -15.38
C ASN A 195 -4.06 -37.63 -16.79
#